data_AF-A0A7Z9M0X9-F1
#
_entry.id   AF-A0A7Z9M0X9-F1
#
_cell.length_a   1.000
_cell.length_b   1.000
_cell.length_c   1.000
_cell.angle_alpha   90.00
_cell.angle_beta   90.00
_cell.angle_gamma   90.00
#
_symmetry.space_group_name_H-M   'P 1'
#
loop_
_entity.id
_entity.type
_entity.pdbx_description
1 polymer ?
#
loop_
_entity_poly.entity_id
_entity_poly.type
_entity_poly.pdbx_seq_one_letter_code
_entity_poly.pdbx_strand_id
1 'polypeptide(L)'
;MRKVHLFSIILALAVSNIASAQGRSINKIVDNNSLNDGEIRKIKGYAEFWSNALETTDGEALNNARKKLADPLEPSVGMTSYARSIYGNALNENINQYLAKDCDNEMAGVNALQVVSLLGTEEGCAVLLNHADIMTEKRASLRLWSSIGLKNTFQIGVLDVRRIKSIAKLVATFINKESDWFIISRQFDTLASIKDVPGLDKQALEEMGIASFDLQSTTLAALLNNINNGDGADARVQALPIILPSLLLQFSESGVDDRNKDDAKEIILPELIAFVETSTSQAPSVEANPVLNSAYKESVAIVSIVINYILEQNTENSVTIVDLWENGNVDAIQECVKTWKKLSKN
;
A
#
# COMPACT_ATOMS: atom_id res chain seq x y z
N MET A 1 60.20 -49.74 -13.46
CA MET A 1 59.28 -49.08 -14.42
C MET A 1 58.52 -47.97 -13.69
N ARG A 2 58.61 -46.75 -14.24
CA ARG A 2 57.78 -45.53 -14.09
C ARG A 2 57.40 -44.98 -12.70
N LYS A 3 58.08 -43.87 -12.37
CA LYS A 3 57.53 -42.66 -11.74
C LYS A 3 56.34 -42.12 -12.55
N VAL A 4 55.33 -41.52 -11.91
CA VAL A 4 54.69 -40.21 -12.25
C VAL A 4 53.85 -39.73 -11.05
N HIS A 5 54.23 -38.55 -10.55
CA HIS A 5 53.55 -37.47 -9.80
C HIS A 5 52.39 -37.75 -8.81
N LEU A 6 52.46 -37.42 -7.51
CA LEU A 6 52.59 -36.10 -6.83
C LEU A 6 51.39 -35.15 -7.06
N PHE A 7 50.81 -34.71 -5.93
CA PHE A 7 49.96 -33.52 -5.72
C PHE A 7 48.49 -33.56 -6.17
N SER A 8 47.63 -33.03 -5.28
CA SER A 8 46.33 -32.40 -5.58
C SER A 8 45.03 -33.17 -5.33
N ILE A 9 44.89 -33.94 -4.24
CA ILE A 9 43.55 -34.21 -3.66
C ILE A 9 43.56 -34.04 -2.12
N ILE A 10 44.25 -33.01 -1.64
CA ILE A 10 43.91 -32.31 -0.39
C ILE A 10 43.26 -30.95 -0.72
N LEU A 11 43.08 -30.66 -2.03
CA LEU A 11 42.60 -29.39 -2.57
C LEU A 11 41.27 -29.55 -3.33
N ALA A 12 40.28 -30.15 -2.68
CA ALA A 12 38.87 -30.08 -3.10
C ALA A 12 37.89 -30.15 -1.91
N LEU A 13 38.41 -30.32 -0.69
CA LEU A 13 37.73 -29.95 0.57
C LEU A 13 38.06 -28.52 1.02
N ALA A 14 38.62 -27.72 0.09
CA ALA A 14 38.28 -26.30 0.00
C ALA A 14 36.91 -26.18 -0.71
N VAL A 15 35.88 -26.83 -0.19
CA VAL A 15 34.77 -26.07 0.41
C VAL A 15 35.35 -24.97 1.30
N SER A 16 35.90 -23.94 0.67
CA SER A 16 35.63 -22.58 1.08
C SER A 16 34.09 -22.51 1.24
N ASN A 17 33.45 -22.55 2.41
CA ASN A 17 33.84 -22.00 3.71
C ASN A 17 34.84 -20.85 3.59
N ILE A 18 34.66 -20.02 2.56
CA ILE A 18 34.55 -18.60 2.87
C ILE A 18 33.26 -18.56 3.70
N ALA A 19 33.41 -18.88 4.99
CA ALA A 19 32.63 -18.19 5.99
C ALA A 19 32.90 -16.73 5.63
N SER A 20 31.97 -16.13 4.88
CA SER A 20 31.93 -14.70 4.66
C SER A 20 32.14 -14.16 6.06
N ALA A 21 33.26 -13.46 6.26
CA ALA A 21 33.56 -12.84 7.54
C ALA A 21 32.33 -11.99 7.85
N GLN A 22 31.44 -12.52 8.72
CA GLN A 22 30.05 -12.11 8.78
C GLN A 22 30.05 -10.62 9.06
N GLY A 23 29.56 -9.84 8.10
CA GLY A 23 29.40 -8.41 8.27
C GLY A 23 28.36 -8.17 9.35
N ARG A 24 28.75 -8.20 10.62
CA ARG A 24 27.89 -7.80 11.73
C ARG A 24 27.80 -6.28 11.84
N SER A 25 28.74 -5.56 11.23
CA SER A 25 28.78 -4.10 11.15
C SER A 25 29.63 -3.63 9.97
N ILE A 26 29.22 -2.53 9.35
CA ILE A 26 29.96 -1.80 8.31
C ILE A 26 30.38 -0.39 8.78
N ASN A 27 30.18 -0.07 10.07
CA ASN A 27 30.33 1.29 10.62
C ASN A 27 31.70 1.94 10.36
N LYS A 28 32.77 1.15 10.36
CA LYS A 28 34.15 1.64 10.27
C LYS A 28 34.65 1.93 8.86
N ILE A 29 33.83 1.63 7.84
CA ILE A 29 34.26 1.70 6.43
C ILE A 29 33.36 2.57 5.58
N VAL A 30 32.19 2.95 6.06
CA VAL A 30 31.14 3.61 5.27
C VAL A 30 31.28 5.14 5.18
N ASP A 31 32.12 5.72 6.02
CA ASP A 31 32.45 7.15 6.07
C ASP A 31 33.63 7.53 5.15
N ASN A 32 34.29 6.53 4.55
CA ASN A 32 35.39 6.73 3.62
C ASN A 32 34.90 7.22 2.26
N ASN A 33 35.56 8.27 1.72
CA ASN A 33 35.27 8.82 0.40
C ASN A 33 35.76 7.94 -0.77
N SER A 34 36.59 6.94 -0.49
CA SER A 34 37.05 5.93 -1.42
C SER A 34 37.14 4.59 -0.71
N LEU A 35 36.63 3.53 -1.33
CA LEU A 35 36.65 2.18 -0.77
C LEU A 35 37.51 1.26 -1.62
N ASN A 36 38.33 0.45 -0.98
CA ASN A 36 39.04 -0.63 -1.67
C ASN A 36 38.16 -1.87 -1.87
N ASP A 37 38.58 -2.81 -2.71
CA ASP A 37 37.84 -4.03 -3.03
C ASP A 37 37.51 -4.90 -1.81
N GLY A 38 38.32 -4.82 -0.74
CA GLY A 38 38.06 -5.52 0.52
C GLY A 38 36.91 -4.87 1.30
N GLU A 39 36.84 -3.55 1.32
CA GLU A 39 35.76 -2.78 1.97
C GLU A 39 34.45 -2.92 1.20
N ILE A 40 34.49 -2.85 -0.13
CA ILE A 40 33.32 -3.10 -0.99
C ILE A 40 32.75 -4.49 -0.71
N ARG A 41 33.61 -5.52 -0.64
CA ARG A 41 33.17 -6.90 -0.30
C ARG A 41 32.54 -7.00 1.08
N LYS A 42 33.00 -6.24 2.08
CA LYS A 42 32.38 -6.21 3.40
C LYS A 42 30.99 -5.60 3.39
N ILE A 43 30.78 -4.51 2.64
CA ILE A 43 29.46 -3.90 2.48
C ILE A 43 28.50 -4.88 1.81
N LYS A 44 28.94 -5.53 0.72
CA LYS A 44 28.14 -6.55 0.03
C LYS A 44 27.80 -7.73 0.94
N GLY A 45 28.80 -8.27 1.65
CA GLY A 45 28.61 -9.40 2.56
C GLY A 45 27.73 -9.07 3.77
N TYR A 46 27.70 -7.80 4.23
CA TYR A 46 26.74 -7.36 5.25
C TYR A 46 25.30 -7.42 4.72
N ALA A 47 25.05 -6.86 3.52
CA ALA A 47 23.73 -6.88 2.90
C ALA A 47 23.25 -8.31 2.64
N GLU A 48 24.12 -9.17 2.11
CA GLU A 48 23.84 -10.60 1.87
C GLU A 48 23.51 -11.34 3.17
N PHE A 49 24.35 -11.20 4.21
CA PHE A 49 24.16 -11.90 5.48
C PHE A 49 22.80 -11.60 6.11
N TRP A 50 22.42 -10.32 6.17
CA TRP A 50 21.14 -9.94 6.77
C TRP A 50 19.95 -10.19 5.84
N SER A 51 20.13 -10.15 4.52
CA SER A 51 19.08 -10.52 3.56
C SER A 51 18.74 -12.01 3.66
N ASN A 52 19.76 -12.87 3.76
CA ASN A 52 19.56 -14.31 3.96
C ASN A 52 18.85 -14.62 5.27
N ALA A 53 19.01 -13.77 6.29
CA ALA A 53 18.28 -13.90 7.55
C ALA A 53 16.77 -13.60 7.42
N LEU A 54 16.28 -13.06 6.30
CA LEU A 54 14.84 -12.83 6.06
C LEU A 54 14.05 -14.12 5.80
N GLU A 55 14.73 -15.25 5.53
CA GLU A 55 14.11 -16.57 5.41
C GLU A 55 13.79 -17.23 6.75
N THR A 56 14.30 -16.68 7.86
CA THR A 56 14.11 -17.28 9.18
C THR A 56 12.65 -17.26 9.62
N THR A 57 12.24 -18.30 10.36
CA THR A 57 10.93 -18.35 11.05
C THR A 57 11.01 -17.79 12.48
N ASP A 58 12.22 -17.48 12.97
CA ASP A 58 12.42 -16.92 14.30
C ASP A 58 12.10 -15.41 14.31
N GLY A 59 11.10 -15.01 15.08
CA GLY A 59 10.61 -13.64 15.08
C GLY A 59 11.62 -12.60 15.59
N GLU A 60 12.48 -12.96 16.54
CA GLU A 60 13.50 -12.06 17.08
C GLU A 60 14.63 -11.84 16.06
N ALA A 61 15.12 -12.93 15.47
CA ALA A 61 16.12 -12.88 14.41
C ALA A 61 15.62 -12.11 13.20
N LEU A 62 14.35 -12.32 12.80
CA LEU A 62 13.73 -11.62 11.69
C LEU A 62 13.61 -10.11 11.96
N ASN A 63 13.14 -9.73 13.14
CA ASN A 63 13.03 -8.32 13.52
C ASN A 63 14.42 -7.65 13.55
N ASN A 64 15.43 -8.35 14.06
CA ASN A 64 16.80 -7.86 14.06
C ASN A 64 17.35 -7.71 12.62
N ALA A 65 17.08 -8.67 11.73
CA ALA A 65 17.46 -8.60 10.33
C ALA A 65 16.84 -7.39 9.63
N ARG A 66 15.52 -7.19 9.78
CA ARG A 66 14.82 -6.01 9.23
C ARG A 66 15.44 -4.70 9.71
N LYS A 67 15.68 -4.59 11.02
CA LYS A 67 16.32 -3.40 11.62
C LYS A 67 17.72 -3.17 11.06
N LYS A 68 18.51 -4.24 10.92
CA LYS A 68 19.89 -4.18 10.42
C LYS A 68 20.00 -3.86 8.94
N LEU A 69 18.96 -4.17 8.16
CA LEU A 69 18.90 -3.82 6.74
C LEU A 69 18.37 -2.40 6.50
N ALA A 70 17.40 -1.96 7.29
CA ALA A 70 16.85 -0.59 7.21
C ALA A 70 17.83 0.46 7.75
N ASP A 71 18.37 0.21 8.95
CA ASP A 71 19.31 1.08 9.64
C ASP A 71 20.64 0.34 9.87
N PRO A 72 21.48 0.21 8.82
CA PRO A 72 22.69 -0.59 8.90
C PRO A 72 23.79 0.01 9.80
N LEU A 73 23.63 1.26 10.23
CA LEU A 73 24.65 2.03 10.93
C LEU A 73 24.27 2.37 12.38
N GLU A 74 25.29 2.63 13.18
CA GLU A 74 25.10 3.27 14.50
C GLU A 74 24.68 4.75 14.33
N PRO A 75 23.90 5.33 15.27
CA PRO A 75 23.32 6.68 15.12
C PRO A 75 24.33 7.81 14.87
N SER A 76 25.59 7.64 15.27
CA SER A 76 26.66 8.63 15.09
C SER A 76 27.49 8.43 13.83
N VAL A 77 27.17 7.45 12.99
CA VAL A 77 27.97 7.07 11.82
C VAL A 77 27.28 7.52 10.55
N GLY A 78 27.96 8.36 9.76
CA GLY A 78 27.51 8.76 8.44
C GLY A 78 27.92 7.74 7.36
N MET A 79 27.08 7.59 6.34
CA MET A 79 27.42 6.86 5.12
C MET A 79 27.69 7.84 3.99
N THR A 80 28.84 7.72 3.32
CA THR A 80 29.10 8.49 2.10
C THR A 80 28.13 8.07 0.99
N SER A 81 27.85 8.98 0.04
CA SER A 81 26.99 8.66 -1.11
C SER A 81 27.51 7.46 -1.92
N TYR A 82 28.84 7.29 -2.01
CA TYR A 82 29.47 6.16 -2.69
C TYR A 82 29.23 4.83 -1.96
N ALA A 83 29.47 4.79 -0.64
CA ALA A 83 29.18 3.61 0.18
C ALA A 83 27.68 3.26 0.16
N ARG A 84 26.81 4.28 0.19
CA ARG A 84 25.35 4.11 0.11
C ARG A 84 24.91 3.50 -1.20
N SER A 85 25.50 3.92 -2.32
CA SER A 85 25.24 3.31 -3.64
C SER A 85 25.64 1.83 -3.67
N ILE A 86 26.83 1.49 -3.13
CA ILE A 86 27.28 0.09 -3.07
C ILE A 86 26.36 -0.76 -2.20
N TYR A 87 25.98 -0.25 -1.02
CA TYR A 87 25.07 -0.93 -0.11
C TYR A 87 23.69 -1.13 -0.74
N GLY A 88 23.11 -0.08 -1.32
CA GLY A 88 21.80 -0.15 -1.98
C GLY A 88 21.77 -1.14 -3.14
N ASN A 89 22.82 -1.16 -3.98
CA ASN A 89 22.94 -2.14 -5.06
C ASN A 89 23.02 -3.57 -4.52
N ALA A 90 23.86 -3.81 -3.51
CA ALA A 90 23.98 -5.13 -2.90
C ALA A 90 22.67 -5.58 -2.23
N LEU A 91 21.98 -4.67 -1.55
CA LEU A 91 20.70 -4.96 -0.92
C LEU A 91 19.65 -5.33 -1.97
N ASN A 92 19.54 -4.56 -3.04
CA ASN A 92 18.61 -4.84 -4.14
C ASN A 92 18.91 -6.18 -4.82
N GLU A 93 20.19 -6.48 -5.11
CA GLU A 93 20.60 -7.78 -5.67
C GLU A 93 20.13 -8.95 -4.80
N ASN A 94 20.34 -8.85 -3.48
CA ASN A 94 19.99 -9.92 -2.53
C ASN A 94 18.50 -9.98 -2.19
N ILE A 95 17.75 -8.88 -2.30
CA ILE A 95 16.30 -8.87 -2.06
C ILE A 95 15.55 -9.41 -3.28
N ASN A 96 16.03 -9.14 -4.49
CA ASN A 96 15.32 -9.51 -5.73
C ASN A 96 15.10 -11.01 -5.88
N GLN A 97 15.95 -11.87 -5.29
CA GLN A 97 15.73 -13.32 -5.29
C GLN A 97 14.43 -13.71 -4.56
N TYR A 98 14.03 -12.97 -3.52
CA TYR A 98 12.78 -13.21 -2.77
C TYR A 98 11.55 -12.65 -3.47
N LEU A 99 11.76 -11.67 -4.34
CA LEU A 99 10.70 -11.01 -5.10
C LEU A 99 10.47 -11.67 -6.47
N ALA A 100 11.39 -12.54 -6.90
CA ALA A 100 11.29 -13.27 -8.15
C ALA A 100 9.96 -14.04 -8.26
N LYS A 101 9.43 -14.14 -9.47
CA LYS A 101 8.10 -14.74 -9.74
C LYS A 101 8.04 -16.23 -9.42
N ASP A 102 9.18 -16.90 -9.47
CA ASP A 102 9.40 -18.32 -9.20
C ASP A 102 9.82 -18.59 -7.74
N CYS A 103 9.86 -17.56 -6.88
CA CYS A 103 10.11 -17.73 -5.46
C CYS A 103 8.81 -18.09 -4.72
N ASP A 104 8.76 -19.31 -4.19
CA ASP A 104 7.61 -19.84 -3.45
C ASP A 104 7.59 -19.41 -1.97
N ASN A 105 8.67 -18.80 -1.47
CA ASN A 105 8.74 -18.32 -0.08
C ASN A 105 8.11 -16.93 0.04
N GLU A 106 6.77 -16.87 0.04
CA GLU A 106 6.03 -15.59 0.17
C GLU A 106 6.40 -14.82 1.44
N MET A 107 6.71 -15.50 2.54
CA MET A 107 7.11 -14.85 3.79
C MET A 107 8.42 -14.08 3.63
N ALA A 108 9.43 -14.68 2.98
CA ALA A 108 10.68 -13.99 2.67
C ALA A 108 10.44 -12.81 1.71
N GLY A 109 9.55 -12.97 0.73
CA GLY A 109 9.13 -11.87 -0.16
C GLY A 109 8.48 -10.71 0.59
N VAL A 110 7.57 -10.99 1.52
CA VAL A 110 6.95 -9.98 2.40
C VAL A 110 8.01 -9.27 3.26
N ASN A 111 8.93 -10.03 3.86
CA ASN A 111 10.01 -9.49 4.68
C ASN A 111 10.92 -8.56 3.89
N ALA A 112 11.25 -8.94 2.65
CA ALA A 112 11.97 -8.13 1.70
C ALA A 112 11.25 -6.80 1.41
N LEU A 113 9.96 -6.83 1.07
CA LEU A 113 9.19 -5.61 0.80
C LEU A 113 9.11 -4.68 2.00
N GLN A 114 9.00 -5.22 3.22
CA GLN A 114 9.04 -4.43 4.44
C GLN A 114 10.39 -3.71 4.60
N VAL A 115 11.51 -4.38 4.34
CA VAL A 115 12.84 -3.75 4.35
C VAL A 115 12.92 -2.65 3.28
N VAL A 116 12.49 -2.94 2.05
CA VAL A 116 12.47 -1.97 0.95
C VAL A 116 11.67 -0.72 1.33
N SER A 117 10.54 -0.89 2.01
CA SER A 117 9.68 0.24 2.44
C SER A 117 10.35 1.20 3.42
N LEU A 118 11.34 0.70 4.19
CA LEU A 118 12.08 1.48 5.18
C LEU A 118 13.26 2.25 4.58
N LEU A 119 13.63 1.99 3.31
CA LEU A 119 14.72 2.70 2.65
C LEU A 119 14.35 4.14 2.28
N GLY A 120 13.07 4.40 2.00
CA GLY A 120 12.61 5.74 1.65
C GLY A 120 13.14 6.27 0.30
N THR A 121 13.68 5.40 -0.56
CA THR A 121 14.33 5.80 -1.83
C THR A 121 13.42 5.63 -3.04
N GLU A 122 13.76 6.31 -4.15
CA GLU A 122 13.03 6.19 -5.40
C GLU A 122 13.08 4.77 -6.00
N GLU A 123 14.23 4.10 -5.88
CA GLU A 123 14.40 2.73 -6.32
C GLU A 123 13.54 1.78 -5.48
N GLY A 124 13.47 2.01 -4.17
CA GLY A 124 12.58 1.25 -3.28
C GLY A 124 11.12 1.42 -3.68
N CYS A 125 10.68 2.65 -3.98
CA CYS A 125 9.35 2.89 -4.54
C CYS A 125 9.10 2.17 -5.86
N ALA A 126 10.08 2.10 -6.76
CA ALA A 126 9.93 1.41 -8.03
C ALA A 126 9.69 -0.09 -7.82
N VAL A 127 10.43 -0.71 -6.88
CA VAL A 127 10.21 -2.11 -6.48
C VAL A 127 8.81 -2.28 -5.89
N LEU A 128 8.42 -1.42 -4.93
CA LEU A 128 7.11 -1.50 -4.29
C LEU A 128 5.97 -1.34 -5.31
N LEU A 129 6.05 -0.37 -6.22
CA LEU A 129 5.07 -0.17 -7.29
C LEU A 129 4.93 -1.40 -8.18
N ASN A 130 6.04 -2.02 -8.58
CA ASN A 130 6.02 -3.24 -9.40
C ASN A 130 5.33 -4.40 -8.68
N HIS A 131 5.40 -4.45 -7.36
CA HIS A 131 4.75 -5.50 -6.58
C HIS A 131 3.37 -5.11 -6.06
N ALA A 132 2.92 -3.86 -6.20
CA ALA A 132 1.58 -3.40 -5.78
C ALA A 132 0.49 -3.59 -6.86
N ASP A 133 0.86 -3.71 -8.14
CA ASP A 133 -0.09 -3.88 -9.25
C ASP A 133 -0.42 -5.35 -9.50
N ILE A 134 -1.71 -5.68 -9.59
CA ILE A 134 -2.23 -7.01 -9.95
C ILE A 134 -1.79 -7.48 -11.34
N MET A 135 -1.41 -6.55 -12.21
CA MET A 135 -0.92 -6.88 -13.55
C MET A 135 0.50 -7.45 -13.53
N THR A 136 1.31 -7.09 -12.55
CA THR A 136 2.74 -7.48 -12.45
C THR A 136 3.01 -8.49 -11.34
N GLU A 137 2.19 -8.50 -10.28
CA GLU A 137 2.31 -9.39 -9.13
C GLU A 137 1.02 -10.16 -8.85
N LYS A 138 1.09 -11.49 -8.83
CA LYS A 138 -0.07 -12.37 -8.60
C LYS A 138 -0.25 -12.74 -7.14
N ARG A 139 0.80 -12.68 -6.33
CA ARG A 139 0.76 -12.98 -4.89
C ARG A 139 0.11 -11.82 -4.13
N ALA A 140 -1.08 -12.06 -3.58
CA ALA A 140 -1.85 -11.04 -2.85
C ALA A 140 -1.11 -10.51 -1.62
N SER A 141 -0.34 -11.36 -0.94
CA SER A 141 0.51 -10.99 0.19
C SER A 141 1.54 -9.92 -0.18
N LEU A 142 2.24 -10.07 -1.31
CA LEU A 142 3.20 -9.09 -1.79
C LEU A 142 2.51 -7.79 -2.23
N ARG A 143 1.38 -7.86 -2.95
CA ARG A 143 0.59 -6.67 -3.29
C ARG A 143 0.14 -5.88 -2.08
N LEU A 144 -0.34 -6.56 -1.05
CA LEU A 144 -0.73 -5.96 0.22
C LEU A 144 0.45 -5.25 0.88
N TRP A 145 1.57 -5.94 1.07
CA TRP A 145 2.73 -5.40 1.77
C TRP A 145 3.45 -4.33 0.97
N SER A 146 3.43 -4.37 -0.36
CA SER A 146 3.87 -3.28 -1.20
C SER A 146 3.00 -2.04 -1.07
N SER A 147 1.68 -2.20 -1.01
CA SER A 147 0.75 -1.09 -0.82
C SER A 147 0.97 -0.40 0.53
N ILE A 148 1.14 -1.18 1.61
CA ILE A 148 1.53 -0.68 2.94
C ILE A 148 2.91 -0.04 2.88
N GLY A 149 3.85 -0.66 2.18
CA GLY A 149 5.22 -0.19 2.06
C GLY A 149 5.32 1.19 1.40
N LEU A 150 4.50 1.46 0.37
CA LEU A 150 4.43 2.78 -0.26
C LEU A 150 4.02 3.88 0.72
N LYS A 151 3.00 3.62 1.56
CA LYS A 151 2.63 4.52 2.66
C LYS A 151 3.80 4.75 3.62
N ASN A 152 4.45 3.69 4.08
CA ASN A 152 5.59 3.80 5.00
C ASN A 152 6.71 4.64 4.39
N THR A 153 7.00 4.44 3.11
CA THR A 153 8.02 5.21 2.40
C THR A 153 7.70 6.72 2.36
N PHE A 154 6.44 7.11 2.16
CA PHE A 154 6.05 8.52 2.25
C PHE A 154 6.27 9.10 3.65
N GLN A 155 5.99 8.29 4.69
CA GLN A 155 6.14 8.69 6.08
C GLN A 155 7.60 8.81 6.56
N ILE A 156 8.58 8.37 5.78
CA ILE A 156 10.00 8.61 6.06
C ILE A 156 10.37 10.08 5.77
N GLY A 157 9.65 10.77 4.89
CA GLY A 157 9.84 12.20 4.62
C GLY A 157 11.08 12.55 3.79
N VAL A 158 11.63 11.58 3.04
CA VAL A 158 12.84 11.78 2.20
C VAL A 158 12.49 12.09 0.74
N LEU A 159 11.34 11.62 0.26
CA LEU A 159 10.92 11.85 -1.14
C LEU A 159 10.36 13.25 -1.35
N ASP A 160 10.61 13.82 -2.53
CA ASP A 160 10.01 15.09 -2.90
C ASP A 160 8.51 14.97 -3.23
N VAL A 161 7.79 16.09 -3.08
CA VAL A 161 6.34 16.21 -3.30
C VAL A 161 5.92 15.73 -4.69
N ARG A 162 6.69 16.08 -5.74
CA ARG A 162 6.36 15.70 -7.12
C ARG A 162 6.41 14.18 -7.29
N ARG A 163 7.41 13.53 -6.69
CA ARG A 163 7.57 12.08 -6.71
C ARG A 163 6.42 11.38 -5.99
N ILE A 164 6.07 11.84 -4.78
CA ILE A 164 4.96 11.28 -4.00
C ILE A 164 3.65 11.36 -4.80
N LYS A 165 3.35 12.53 -5.40
CA LYS A 165 2.15 12.70 -6.25
C LYS A 165 2.14 11.76 -7.44
N SER A 166 3.28 11.59 -8.12
CA SER A 166 3.38 10.66 -9.25
C SER A 166 3.10 9.22 -8.84
N ILE A 167 3.61 8.80 -7.69
CA ILE A 167 3.39 7.45 -7.15
C ILE A 167 1.92 7.28 -6.74
N ALA A 168 1.33 8.25 -6.05
CA ALA A 168 -0.07 8.21 -5.64
C ALA A 168 -1.03 8.08 -6.84
N LYS A 169 -0.76 8.77 -7.95
CA LYS A 169 -1.52 8.61 -9.20
C LYS A 169 -1.46 7.18 -9.77
N LEU A 170 -0.32 6.51 -9.64
CA LEU A 170 -0.19 5.10 -10.04
C LEU A 170 -1.00 4.19 -9.10
N VAL A 171 -0.95 4.43 -7.79
CA VAL A 171 -1.74 3.69 -6.80
C VAL A 171 -3.25 3.82 -7.08
N ALA A 172 -3.73 5.02 -7.41
CA ALA A 172 -5.11 5.23 -7.86
C ALA A 172 -5.49 4.38 -9.09
N THR A 173 -4.55 4.16 -10.00
CA THR A 173 -4.74 3.28 -11.15
C THR A 173 -4.79 1.80 -10.75
N PHE A 174 -4.03 1.40 -9.73
CA PHE A 174 -4.01 0.01 -9.24
C PHE A 174 -5.32 -0.36 -8.54
N ILE A 175 -5.88 0.55 -7.75
CA ILE A 175 -7.16 0.35 -7.03
C ILE A 175 -8.27 -0.10 -7.99
N ASN A 176 -8.37 0.53 -9.16
CA ASN A 176 -9.41 0.23 -10.13
C ASN A 176 -9.28 -1.14 -10.80
N LYS A 177 -8.10 -1.76 -10.72
CA LYS A 177 -7.81 -3.09 -11.29
C LYS A 177 -7.82 -4.20 -10.24
N GLU A 178 -7.64 -3.83 -8.97
CA GLU A 178 -7.53 -4.78 -7.88
C GLU A 178 -8.88 -5.47 -7.60
N SER A 179 -8.81 -6.76 -7.30
CA SER A 179 -9.97 -7.59 -6.96
C SER A 179 -10.08 -7.82 -5.46
N ASP A 180 -8.96 -7.77 -4.74
CA ASP A 180 -8.91 -8.05 -3.31
C ASP A 180 -9.25 -6.80 -2.47
N TRP A 181 -10.42 -6.82 -1.82
CA TRP A 181 -10.96 -5.69 -1.06
C TRP A 181 -9.99 -5.16 0.01
N PHE A 182 -9.25 -6.04 0.68
CA PHE A 182 -8.32 -5.65 1.75
C PHE A 182 -7.09 -4.92 1.19
N ILE A 183 -6.68 -5.24 -0.04
CA ILE A 183 -5.60 -4.52 -0.73
C ILE A 183 -6.09 -3.15 -1.18
N ILE A 184 -7.31 -3.08 -1.73
CA ILE A 184 -7.97 -1.82 -2.09
C ILE A 184 -7.99 -0.86 -0.88
N SER A 185 -8.42 -1.33 0.29
CA SER A 185 -8.42 -0.51 1.52
C SER A 185 -7.02 0.03 1.86
N ARG A 186 -5.96 -0.78 1.72
CA ARG A 186 -4.58 -0.31 1.98
C ARG A 186 -4.05 0.64 0.92
N GLN A 187 -4.47 0.49 -0.32
CA GLN A 187 -4.12 1.43 -1.37
C GLN A 187 -4.81 2.80 -1.14
N PHE A 188 -6.06 2.81 -0.67
CA PHE A 188 -6.72 4.04 -0.21
C PHE A 188 -6.01 4.66 1.01
N ASP A 189 -5.59 3.86 2.00
CA ASP A 189 -4.77 4.35 3.12
C ASP A 189 -3.49 5.04 2.62
N THR A 190 -2.87 4.52 1.56
CA THR A 190 -1.69 5.11 0.92
C THR A 190 -2.02 6.44 0.26
N LEU A 191 -3.14 6.56 -0.46
CA LEU A 191 -3.60 7.84 -1.01
C LEU A 191 -3.86 8.87 0.09
N ALA A 192 -4.56 8.48 1.16
CA ALA A 192 -4.85 9.35 2.30
C ALA A 192 -3.56 9.86 2.94
N SER A 193 -2.56 8.99 3.14
CA SER A 193 -1.33 9.29 3.88
C SER A 193 -0.45 10.37 3.27
N ILE A 194 -0.63 10.73 1.99
CA ILE A 194 0.23 11.71 1.34
C ILE A 194 0.09 13.12 1.94
N LYS A 195 -1.02 13.40 2.64
CA LYS A 195 -1.23 14.65 3.39
C LYS A 195 -0.45 14.71 4.71
N ASP A 196 0.02 13.58 5.20
CA ASP A 196 0.69 13.42 6.50
C ASP A 196 2.22 13.22 6.36
N VAL A 197 2.80 13.63 5.23
CA VAL A 197 4.24 13.51 4.98
C VAL A 197 5.01 14.44 5.92
N PRO A 198 5.98 13.93 6.70
CA PRO A 198 6.75 14.76 7.63
C PRO A 198 7.62 15.79 6.93
N GLY A 199 7.81 16.95 7.57
CA GLY A 199 8.77 17.96 7.12
C GLY A 199 8.29 18.83 5.95
N LEU A 200 7.05 18.66 5.49
CA LEU A 200 6.46 19.55 4.50
C LEU A 200 6.24 20.96 5.08
N ASP A 201 6.52 21.98 4.26
CA ASP A 201 6.13 23.35 4.58
C ASP A 201 4.61 23.55 4.40
N LYS A 202 4.10 24.71 4.81
CA LYS A 202 2.67 25.01 4.79
C LYS A 202 2.07 24.90 3.38
N GLN A 203 2.79 25.36 2.35
CA GLN A 203 2.29 25.34 0.97
C GLN A 203 2.23 23.91 0.45
N ALA A 204 3.28 23.11 0.70
CA ALA A 204 3.32 21.71 0.33
C ALA A 204 2.26 20.87 1.07
N LEU A 205 2.00 21.15 2.36
CA LEU A 205 0.94 20.50 3.13
C LEU A 205 -0.44 20.75 2.51
N GLU A 206 -0.75 21.99 2.15
CA GLU A 206 -1.99 22.36 1.48
C GLU A 206 -2.12 21.67 0.11
N GLU A 207 -1.04 21.73 -0.68
CA GLU A 207 -0.97 21.09 -1.99
C GLU A 207 -1.16 19.55 -1.93
N MET A 208 -0.63 18.91 -0.89
CA MET A 208 -0.75 17.47 -0.66
C MET A 208 -2.10 17.08 -0.06
N GLY A 209 -2.68 17.93 0.78
CA GLY A 209 -4.05 17.77 1.27
C GLY A 209 -5.06 17.77 0.12
N ILE A 210 -4.96 18.74 -0.79
CA ILE A 210 -5.79 18.80 -2.01
C ILE A 210 -5.60 17.55 -2.86
N ALA A 211 -4.34 17.18 -3.15
CA ALA A 211 -4.06 16.01 -3.98
C ALA A 211 -4.56 14.69 -3.36
N SER A 212 -4.43 14.55 -2.04
CA SER A 212 -4.90 13.38 -1.29
C SER A 212 -6.41 13.24 -1.45
N PHE A 213 -7.15 14.32 -1.23
CA PHE A 213 -8.59 14.34 -1.29
C PHE A 213 -9.12 14.10 -2.70
N ASP A 214 -8.55 14.77 -3.70
CA ASP A 214 -8.92 14.61 -5.12
C ASP A 214 -8.70 13.17 -5.61
N LEU A 215 -7.53 12.59 -5.31
CA LEU A 215 -7.21 11.22 -5.70
C LEU A 215 -8.14 10.21 -5.04
N GLN A 216 -8.42 10.34 -3.74
CA GLN A 216 -9.38 9.46 -3.06
C GLN A 216 -10.77 9.60 -3.65
N SER A 217 -11.22 10.83 -3.91
CA SER A 217 -12.56 11.12 -4.42
C SER A 217 -12.79 10.54 -5.81
N THR A 218 -11.90 10.87 -6.74
CA THR A 218 -11.98 10.38 -8.14
C THR A 218 -11.83 8.86 -8.21
N THR A 219 -10.94 8.29 -7.40
CA THR A 219 -10.73 6.83 -7.38
C THR A 219 -11.93 6.10 -6.78
N LEU A 220 -12.54 6.64 -5.72
CA LEU A 220 -13.74 6.04 -5.13
C LEU A 220 -14.91 6.08 -6.12
N ALA A 221 -15.13 7.19 -6.80
CA ALA A 221 -16.16 7.28 -7.84
C ALA A 221 -15.93 6.23 -8.95
N ALA A 222 -14.69 6.08 -9.42
CA ALA A 222 -14.35 5.07 -10.41
C ALA A 222 -14.57 3.63 -9.91
N LEU A 223 -14.20 3.34 -8.65
CA LEU A 223 -14.44 2.03 -8.03
C LEU A 223 -15.94 1.74 -7.90
N LEU A 224 -16.73 2.70 -7.40
CA LEU A 224 -18.18 2.57 -7.28
C LEU A 224 -18.83 2.37 -8.65
N ASN A 225 -18.46 3.16 -9.66
CA ASN A 225 -18.94 2.97 -11.03
C ASN A 225 -18.65 1.56 -11.56
N ASN A 226 -17.45 1.03 -11.29
CA ASN A 226 -17.10 -0.35 -11.69
C ASN A 226 -17.91 -1.42 -10.94
N ILE A 227 -18.23 -1.20 -9.67
CA ILE A 227 -19.10 -2.09 -8.88
C ILE A 227 -20.54 -2.01 -9.40
N ASN A 228 -21.03 -0.80 -9.66
CA ASN A 228 -22.40 -0.52 -10.11
C ASN A 228 -22.72 -1.14 -11.48
N ASN A 229 -21.74 -1.15 -12.39
CA ASN A 229 -21.86 -1.72 -13.72
C ASN A 229 -21.37 -3.17 -13.83
N GLY A 230 -20.98 -3.78 -12.70
CA GLY A 230 -20.55 -5.18 -12.64
C GLY A 230 -21.72 -6.17 -12.68
N ASP A 231 -21.43 -7.39 -13.11
CA ASP A 231 -22.40 -8.49 -13.09
C ASP A 231 -22.47 -9.11 -11.69
N GLY A 232 -23.56 -8.83 -10.96
CA GLY A 232 -23.88 -9.49 -9.70
C GLY A 232 -23.23 -8.86 -8.47
N ALA A 233 -23.09 -9.66 -7.42
CA ALA A 233 -22.52 -9.23 -6.15
C ALA A 233 -20.98 -9.12 -6.21
N ASP A 234 -20.44 -8.01 -5.72
CA ASP A 234 -19.02 -7.69 -5.82
C ASP A 234 -18.32 -7.72 -4.46
N ALA A 235 -17.30 -8.56 -4.31
CA ALA A 235 -16.55 -8.71 -3.07
C ALA A 235 -15.79 -7.43 -2.66
N ARG A 236 -15.50 -6.52 -3.60
CA ARG A 236 -14.81 -5.24 -3.36
C ARG A 236 -15.62 -4.29 -2.48
N VAL A 237 -16.94 -4.50 -2.38
CA VAL A 237 -17.82 -3.74 -1.46
C VAL A 237 -17.34 -3.81 -0.01
N GLN A 238 -16.67 -4.90 0.39
CA GLN A 238 -16.06 -5.03 1.71
C GLN A 238 -15.00 -3.96 2.04
N ALA A 239 -14.46 -3.25 1.03
CA ALA A 239 -13.52 -2.16 1.26
C ALA A 239 -14.22 -0.84 1.66
N LEU A 240 -15.48 -0.65 1.27
CA LEU A 240 -16.19 0.63 1.41
C LEU A 240 -16.41 1.05 2.87
N PRO A 241 -16.71 0.15 3.84
CA PRO A 241 -16.83 0.53 5.24
C PRO A 241 -15.56 1.10 5.85
N ILE A 242 -14.39 0.83 5.24
CA ILE A 242 -13.10 1.38 5.67
C ILE A 242 -12.84 2.73 4.96
N ILE A 243 -13.14 2.80 3.66
CA ILE A 243 -12.81 3.96 2.81
C ILE A 243 -13.73 5.15 3.10
N LEU A 244 -15.05 4.92 3.15
CA LEU A 244 -16.05 5.98 3.21
C LEU A 244 -15.96 6.84 4.48
N PRO A 245 -15.76 6.28 5.69
CA PRO A 245 -15.60 7.11 6.88
C PRO A 245 -14.37 8.03 6.80
N SER A 246 -13.26 7.56 6.24
CA SER A 246 -12.05 8.37 6.05
C SER A 246 -12.29 9.55 5.11
N LEU A 247 -13.05 9.33 4.04
CA LEU A 247 -13.42 10.40 3.12
C LEU A 247 -14.43 11.38 3.74
N LEU A 248 -15.42 10.89 4.48
CA LEU A 248 -16.41 11.73 5.17
C LEU A 248 -15.74 12.70 6.15
N LEU A 249 -14.74 12.24 6.89
CA LEU A 249 -13.95 13.11 7.76
C LEU A 249 -13.29 14.26 6.98
N GLN A 250 -12.72 13.98 5.80
CA GLN A 250 -12.08 14.99 4.97
C GLN A 250 -13.06 16.03 4.40
N PHE A 251 -14.31 15.65 4.11
CA PHE A 251 -15.36 16.62 3.76
C PHE A 251 -15.63 17.61 4.91
N SER A 252 -15.56 17.13 6.16
CA SER A 252 -15.78 17.95 7.36
C SER A 252 -14.55 18.76 7.82
N GLU A 253 -13.35 18.40 7.36
CA GLU A 253 -12.10 19.07 7.74
C GLU A 253 -12.01 20.47 7.13
N SER A 254 -11.55 21.47 7.90
CA SER A 254 -11.34 22.85 7.44
C SER A 254 -10.11 23.04 6.55
N GLY A 255 -9.30 21.99 6.36
CA GLY A 255 -8.04 22.02 5.61
C GLY A 255 -8.17 21.75 4.10
N VAL A 256 -9.36 21.42 3.61
CA VAL A 256 -9.64 21.23 2.18
C VAL A 256 -10.47 22.42 1.70
N ASP A 257 -10.04 23.06 0.60
CA ASP A 257 -10.75 24.20 0.01
C ASP A 257 -12.18 23.81 -0.41
N ASP A 258 -13.13 24.72 -0.21
CA ASP A 258 -14.54 24.45 -0.49
C ASP A 258 -14.80 24.11 -1.96
N ARG A 259 -14.04 24.68 -2.91
CA ARG A 259 -14.17 24.31 -4.33
C ARG A 259 -13.79 22.87 -4.58
N ASN A 260 -12.70 22.41 -3.97
CA ASN A 260 -12.29 21.01 -4.07
C ASN A 260 -13.32 20.06 -3.45
N LYS A 261 -13.97 20.47 -2.36
CA LYS A 261 -15.10 19.72 -1.78
C LYS A 261 -16.27 19.67 -2.74
N ASP A 262 -16.63 20.78 -3.38
CA ASP A 262 -17.74 20.83 -4.33
C ASP A 262 -17.46 19.99 -5.58
N ASP A 263 -16.25 20.06 -6.14
CA ASP A 263 -15.83 19.20 -7.26
C ASP A 263 -15.92 17.71 -6.88
N ALA A 264 -15.47 17.34 -5.67
CA ALA A 264 -15.56 15.97 -5.19
C ALA A 264 -17.01 15.51 -4.97
N LYS A 265 -17.89 16.39 -4.46
CA LYS A 265 -19.33 16.11 -4.33
C LYS A 265 -19.95 15.83 -5.69
N GLU A 266 -19.66 16.66 -6.70
CA GLU A 266 -20.20 16.50 -8.05
C GLU A 266 -19.82 15.16 -8.68
N ILE A 267 -18.57 14.72 -8.45
CA ILE A 267 -18.05 13.46 -9.00
C ILE A 267 -18.60 12.23 -8.26
N ILE A 268 -18.66 12.27 -6.92
CA ILE A 268 -18.97 11.08 -6.11
C ILE A 268 -20.47 10.87 -5.91
N LEU A 269 -21.25 11.95 -5.75
CA LEU A 269 -22.66 11.85 -5.36
C LEU A 269 -23.49 10.97 -6.32
N PRO A 270 -23.35 11.08 -7.66
CA PRO A 270 -24.08 10.20 -8.57
C PRO A 270 -23.76 8.72 -8.35
N GLU A 271 -22.49 8.39 -8.12
CA GLU A 271 -22.03 7.02 -7.93
C GLU A 271 -22.45 6.42 -6.59
N LEU A 272 -22.52 7.24 -5.54
CA LEU A 272 -23.08 6.84 -4.24
C LEU A 272 -24.57 6.52 -4.35
N ILE A 273 -25.34 7.38 -5.01
CA ILE A 273 -26.78 7.17 -5.22
C ILE A 273 -27.01 5.90 -6.05
N ALA A 274 -26.25 5.74 -7.15
CA ALA A 274 -26.29 4.54 -7.99
C ALA A 274 -25.93 3.28 -7.21
N PHE A 275 -24.94 3.35 -6.31
CA PHE A 275 -24.55 2.22 -5.47
C PHE A 275 -25.66 1.73 -4.54
N VAL A 276 -26.41 2.64 -3.91
CA VAL A 276 -27.55 2.22 -3.08
C VAL A 276 -28.63 1.58 -3.94
N GLU A 277 -28.92 2.15 -5.11
CA GLU A 277 -29.90 1.63 -6.06
C GLU A 277 -29.54 0.22 -6.54
N THR A 278 -28.31 0.01 -6.99
CA THR A 278 -27.82 -1.28 -7.49
C THR A 278 -27.74 -2.30 -6.36
N SER A 279 -27.28 -1.91 -5.17
CA SER A 279 -27.16 -2.79 -4.00
C SER A 279 -28.49 -3.43 -3.61
N THR A 280 -29.58 -2.67 -3.63
CA THR A 280 -30.91 -3.25 -3.32
C THR A 280 -31.37 -4.27 -4.37
N SER A 281 -30.99 -4.10 -5.63
CA SER A 281 -31.27 -5.08 -6.69
C SER A 281 -30.43 -6.35 -6.53
N GLN A 282 -29.25 -6.23 -5.91
CA GLN A 282 -28.36 -7.35 -5.56
C GLN A 282 -28.69 -7.99 -4.21
N ALA A 283 -29.57 -7.40 -3.38
CA ALA A 283 -29.89 -7.92 -2.04
C ALA A 283 -30.23 -9.42 -2.02
N PRO A 284 -31.03 -9.98 -2.97
CA PRO A 284 -31.32 -11.41 -3.01
C PRO A 284 -30.09 -12.27 -3.34
N SER A 285 -29.14 -11.77 -4.14
CA SER A 285 -27.95 -12.53 -4.55
C SER A 285 -26.88 -12.57 -3.44
N VAL A 286 -26.82 -11.54 -2.59
CA VAL A 286 -25.89 -11.48 -1.46
C VAL A 286 -26.40 -12.16 -0.19
N GLU A 287 -27.71 -12.35 -0.03
CA GLU A 287 -28.30 -12.96 1.17
C GLU A 287 -27.72 -14.36 1.47
N ALA A 288 -27.38 -15.11 0.41
CA ALA A 288 -26.75 -16.42 0.52
C ALA A 288 -25.30 -16.39 1.06
N ASN A 289 -24.65 -15.22 1.11
CA ASN A 289 -23.31 -15.01 1.65
C ASN A 289 -23.37 -14.02 2.83
N PRO A 290 -23.38 -14.50 4.09
CA PRO A 290 -23.54 -13.63 5.27
C PRO A 290 -22.47 -12.54 5.40
N VAL A 291 -21.23 -12.83 5.02
CA VAL A 291 -20.12 -11.87 5.08
C VAL A 291 -20.36 -10.75 4.07
N LEU A 292 -20.71 -11.11 2.84
CA LEU A 292 -20.97 -10.14 1.78
C LEU A 292 -22.25 -9.34 2.03
N ASN A 293 -23.32 -9.98 2.50
CA ASN A 293 -24.55 -9.28 2.90
C ASN A 293 -24.27 -8.25 4.00
N SER A 294 -23.49 -8.60 5.02
CA SER A 294 -23.08 -7.66 6.07
C SER A 294 -22.31 -6.47 5.50
N ALA A 295 -21.39 -6.72 4.56
CA ALA A 295 -20.62 -5.67 3.92
C ALA A 295 -21.49 -4.74 3.07
N TYR A 296 -22.45 -5.26 2.31
CA TYR A 296 -23.42 -4.45 1.56
C TYR A 296 -24.28 -3.61 2.48
N LYS A 297 -24.84 -4.21 3.55
CA LYS A 297 -25.63 -3.51 4.57
C LYS A 297 -24.86 -2.33 5.16
N GLU A 298 -23.64 -2.58 5.63
CA GLU A 298 -22.79 -1.56 6.25
C GLU A 298 -22.38 -0.47 5.26
N SER A 299 -22.03 -0.87 4.03
CA SER A 299 -21.67 0.08 2.97
C SER A 299 -22.84 0.98 2.60
N VAL A 300 -24.03 0.41 2.37
CA VAL A 300 -25.24 1.16 2.02
C VAL A 300 -25.62 2.13 3.15
N ALA A 301 -25.46 1.72 4.41
CA ALA A 301 -25.66 2.58 5.56
C ALA A 301 -24.72 3.78 5.57
N ILE A 302 -23.40 3.55 5.44
CA ILE A 302 -22.41 4.63 5.45
C ILE A 302 -22.59 5.53 4.23
N VAL A 303 -22.84 4.96 3.05
CA VAL A 303 -23.15 5.72 1.83
C VAL A 303 -24.35 6.63 2.04
N SER A 304 -25.42 6.15 2.69
CA SER A 304 -26.59 7.00 2.97
C SER A 304 -26.25 8.19 3.88
N ILE A 305 -25.36 8.01 4.86
CA ILE A 305 -24.87 9.09 5.72
C ILE A 305 -24.09 10.10 4.90
N VAL A 306 -23.20 9.65 4.01
CA VAL A 306 -22.40 10.53 3.13
C VAL A 306 -23.31 11.30 2.18
N ILE A 307 -24.28 10.64 1.54
CA ILE A 307 -25.25 11.31 0.65
C ILE A 307 -26.04 12.38 1.40
N ASN A 308 -26.58 12.05 2.57
CA ASN A 308 -27.36 12.99 3.36
C ASN A 308 -26.51 14.17 3.86
N TYR A 309 -25.24 13.93 4.20
CA TYR A 309 -24.28 15.00 4.53
C TYR A 309 -24.06 15.94 3.32
N ILE A 310 -23.79 15.37 2.14
CA ILE A 310 -23.55 16.14 0.91
C ILE A 310 -24.79 16.96 0.50
N LEU A 311 -25.98 16.38 0.64
CA LEU A 311 -27.27 17.01 0.31
C LEU A 311 -27.86 17.86 1.46
N GLU A 312 -27.11 18.03 2.55
CA GLU A 312 -27.51 18.79 3.74
C GLU A 312 -28.89 18.36 4.30
N GLN A 313 -29.19 17.06 4.23
CA GLN A 313 -30.45 16.47 4.71
C GLN A 313 -30.37 16.16 6.20
N ASN A 314 -31.34 16.67 6.96
CA ASN A 314 -31.44 16.40 8.39
C ASN A 314 -32.20 15.08 8.64
N THR A 315 -31.54 14.10 9.28
CA THR A 315 -32.04 12.71 9.40
C THR A 315 -32.49 12.32 10.81
N GLU A 316 -32.55 13.28 11.75
CA GLU A 316 -32.78 13.03 13.19
C GLU A 316 -34.08 12.25 13.52
N ASN A 317 -35.05 12.14 12.60
CA ASN A 317 -36.32 11.44 12.83
C ASN A 317 -36.69 10.40 11.74
N SER A 318 -35.77 10.02 10.86
CA SER A 318 -36.05 9.04 9.80
C SER A 318 -35.64 7.62 10.21
N VAL A 319 -36.44 6.61 9.82
CA VAL A 319 -36.03 5.20 9.86
C VAL A 319 -34.70 5.06 9.12
N THR A 320 -33.72 4.40 9.75
CA THR A 320 -32.38 4.32 9.14
C THR A 320 -32.40 3.38 7.94
N ILE A 321 -31.53 3.62 6.96
CA ILE A 321 -31.36 2.72 5.81
C ILE A 321 -30.95 1.30 6.27
N VAL A 322 -30.25 1.19 7.41
CA VAL A 322 -29.94 -0.11 8.05
C VAL A 322 -31.22 -0.84 8.44
N ASP A 323 -32.13 -0.17 9.15
CA ASP A 323 -33.39 -0.78 9.59
C ASP A 323 -34.23 -1.20 8.37
N LEU A 324 -34.24 -0.39 7.31
CA LEU A 324 -34.96 -0.74 6.07
C LEU A 324 -34.35 -1.98 5.40
N TRP A 325 -33.03 -2.09 5.37
CA TRP A 325 -32.32 -3.26 4.81
C TRP A 325 -32.63 -4.52 5.63
N GLU A 326 -32.52 -4.46 6.95
CA GLU A 326 -32.75 -5.60 7.85
C GLU A 326 -34.20 -6.10 7.82
N ASN A 327 -35.16 -5.20 7.60
CA ASN A 327 -36.57 -5.55 7.44
C ASN A 327 -36.93 -5.96 6.00
N GLY A 328 -35.95 -6.03 5.08
CA GLY A 328 -36.18 -6.35 3.67
C GLY A 328 -37.05 -5.33 2.93
N ASN A 329 -37.14 -4.09 3.44
CA ASN A 329 -37.99 -3.03 2.89
C ASN A 329 -37.28 -2.28 1.75
N VAL A 330 -37.01 -3.01 0.67
CA VAL A 330 -36.32 -2.49 -0.53
C VAL A 330 -37.07 -1.31 -1.16
N ASP A 331 -38.39 -1.34 -1.17
CA ASP A 331 -39.21 -0.25 -1.73
C ASP A 331 -38.98 1.08 -1.01
N ALA A 332 -38.87 1.06 0.32
CA ALA A 332 -38.57 2.27 1.09
C ALA A 332 -37.15 2.81 0.81
N ILE A 333 -36.17 1.92 0.63
CA ILE A 333 -34.80 2.33 0.24
C ILE A 333 -34.83 2.99 -1.14
N GLN A 334 -35.61 2.45 -2.08
CA GLN A 334 -35.79 3.02 -3.42
C GLN A 334 -36.48 4.39 -3.40
N GLU A 335 -37.41 4.64 -2.49
CA GLU A 335 -37.98 5.99 -2.29
C GLU A 335 -36.93 7.00 -1.77
N CYS A 336 -36.02 6.58 -0.90
CA CYS A 336 -34.87 7.41 -0.50
C CYS A 336 -34.00 7.76 -1.72
N VAL A 337 -33.67 6.77 -2.56
CA VAL A 337 -32.92 6.97 -3.81
C VAL A 337 -33.61 7.98 -4.74
N LYS A 338 -34.93 7.86 -4.95
CA LYS A 338 -35.70 8.81 -5.77
C LYS A 338 -35.63 10.23 -5.21
N THR A 339 -35.69 10.38 -3.89
CA THR A 339 -35.55 11.67 -3.21
C THR A 339 -34.18 12.27 -3.45
N TRP A 340 -33.11 11.50 -3.24
CA TRP A 340 -31.73 11.97 -3.49
C TRP A 340 -31.51 12.37 -4.95
N LYS A 341 -32.00 11.58 -5.92
CA LYS A 341 -31.94 11.92 -7.35
C LYS A 341 -32.66 13.21 -7.73
N LYS A 342 -33.71 13.58 -6.99
CA LYS A 342 -34.43 14.83 -7.20
C LYS A 342 -33.65 16.01 -6.62
N LEU A 343 -33.06 15.83 -5.44
CA LEU A 343 -32.27 16.85 -4.75
C LEU A 343 -30.95 17.14 -5.47
N SER A 344 -30.27 16.10 -5.99
CA SER A 344 -28.99 16.24 -6.70
C SER A 344 -29.06 16.98 -8.04
N LYS A 345 -30.27 17.36 -8.49
CA LYS A 345 -30.51 18.09 -9.74
C LYS A 345 -30.79 19.58 -9.53
N ASN A 346 -30.95 20.00 -8.27
CA ASN A 346 -31.23 21.38 -7.88
C ASN A 346 -29.96 22.04 -7.37
#